data_AF-A0AAW2V7E0-F1
#
_entry.id   AF-A0AAW2V7E0-F1
#
_cell.length_a   1.000
_cell.length_b   1.000
_cell.length_c   1.000
_cell.angle_alpha   90.00
_cell.angle_beta   90.00
_cell.angle_gamma   90.00
#
_symmetry.space_group_name_H-M   'P 1'
#
loop_
_entity.id
_entity.type
_entity.pdbx_description
1 polymer ?
#
loop_
_entity_poly.entity_id
_entity_poly.type
_entity_poly.pdbx_seq_one_letter_code
_entity_poly.pdbx_strand_id
1 'polypeptide(L)'
;MEWKKICPRIQKIVEKNIDKAADCIPIKSDDWNYEISSYDGSRYVVNLQQHTCTCRKWDLTGIPCNHGMSAICSQSLEPQDFVNPCYSVETFLEVYKHAILQSMGHSYGPKQVSFHPYLQILEEDQEDHQGQEELSMMNQSTKERRDREDKRNNL
;
A
#
# COMPACT_ATOMS: atom_id res chain seq x y z
N MET A 1 -10.14 -14.03 9.01
CA MET A 1 -9.41 -12.82 9.41
C MET A 1 -9.83 -11.73 8.46
N GLU A 2 -10.34 -10.61 8.97
CA GLU A 2 -10.79 -9.48 8.17
C GLU A 2 -9.57 -8.78 7.55
N TRP A 3 -9.57 -8.65 6.23
CA TRP A 3 -8.53 -7.92 5.50
C TRP A 3 -8.61 -6.43 5.85
N LYS A 4 -7.54 -5.88 6.46
CA LYS A 4 -7.47 -4.45 6.74
C LYS A 4 -6.97 -3.71 5.51
N LYS A 5 -7.87 -2.99 4.83
CA LYS A 5 -7.52 -2.11 3.70
C LYS A 5 -6.52 -1.05 4.18
N ILE A 6 -5.31 -1.06 3.62
CA ILE A 6 -4.28 -0.02 3.84
C ILE A 6 -4.61 1.24 3.02
N CYS A 7 -4.20 2.41 3.49
CA CYS A 7 -4.44 3.66 2.78
C CYS A 7 -3.79 3.67 1.39
N PRO A 8 -4.43 4.22 0.32
CA PRO A 8 -3.94 4.15 -1.06
C PRO A 8 -2.52 4.70 -1.25
N ARG A 9 -2.16 5.77 -0.51
CA ARG A 9 -0.80 6.33 -0.54
C ARG A 9 0.24 5.33 -0.03
N ILE A 10 -0.08 4.58 1.02
CA ILE A 10 0.83 3.62 1.64
C ILE A 10 0.97 2.38 0.76
N GLN A 11 -0.13 1.95 0.14
CA GLN A 11 -0.12 0.89 -0.88
C GLN A 11 0.88 1.20 -2.01
N LYS A 12 0.84 2.43 -2.57
CA LYS A 12 1.82 2.86 -3.59
C LYS A 12 3.28 2.86 -3.10
N ILE A 13 3.52 3.06 -1.80
CA ILE A 13 4.87 2.97 -1.22
C ILE A 13 5.31 1.52 -1.10
N VAL A 14 4.41 0.64 -0.65
CA VAL A 14 4.63 -0.81 -0.56
C VAL A 14 4.99 -1.38 -1.93
N GLU A 15 4.20 -1.11 -2.96
CA GLU A 15 4.46 -1.54 -4.34
C GLU A 15 5.84 -1.11 -4.83
N LYS A 16 6.21 0.17 -4.65
CA LYS A 16 7.54 0.68 -5.01
C LYS A 16 8.68 -0.01 -4.27
N ASN A 17 8.45 -0.39 -3.01
CA ASN A 17 9.46 -1.10 -2.22
C ASN A 17 9.58 -2.56 -2.65
N ILE A 18 8.49 -3.19 -3.10
CA ILE A 18 8.48 -4.53 -3.71
C ILE A 18 9.28 -4.51 -5.01
N ASP A 19 9.05 -3.52 -5.90
CA ASP A 19 9.82 -3.39 -7.15
C ASP A 19 11.33 -3.31 -6.88
N LYS A 20 11.73 -2.49 -5.89
CA LYS A 20 13.13 -2.32 -5.47
C LYS A 20 13.69 -3.52 -4.70
N ALA A 21 12.85 -4.44 -4.25
CA ALA A 21 13.31 -5.65 -3.57
C ALA A 21 14.03 -6.58 -4.55
N ALA A 22 13.81 -6.44 -5.86
CA ALA A 22 14.52 -7.19 -6.90
C ALA A 22 16.05 -6.94 -6.89
N ASP A 23 16.50 -5.78 -6.40
CA ASP A 23 17.92 -5.45 -6.26
C ASP A 23 18.57 -6.03 -4.99
N CYS A 24 17.81 -6.83 -4.23
CA CYS A 24 18.19 -7.36 -2.93
C CYS A 24 18.16 -8.89 -2.95
N ILE A 25 19.23 -9.53 -2.47
CA ILE A 25 19.33 -10.98 -2.37
C ILE A 25 19.18 -11.37 -0.89
N PRO A 26 18.09 -12.06 -0.51
CA PRO A 26 17.86 -12.48 0.86
C PRO A 26 18.57 -13.80 1.17
N ILE A 27 19.27 -13.84 2.31
CA ILE A 27 19.93 -15.02 2.86
C ILE A 27 19.27 -15.33 4.20
N LYS A 28 18.45 -16.39 4.24
CA LYS A 28 17.72 -16.81 5.44
C LYS A 28 18.71 -17.33 6.49
N SER A 29 18.68 -16.74 7.69
CA SER A 29 19.47 -17.20 8.85
C SER A 29 18.63 -18.08 9.76
N ASP A 30 17.41 -17.65 10.07
CA ASP A 30 16.39 -18.44 10.78
C ASP A 30 14.99 -18.09 10.24
N ASP A 31 13.92 -18.55 10.90
CA ASP A 31 12.55 -18.34 10.43
C ASP A 31 12.13 -16.88 10.30
N TRP A 32 12.73 -15.95 11.04
CA TRP A 32 12.36 -14.55 11.01
C TRP A 32 13.53 -13.61 10.72
N ASN A 33 14.77 -14.11 10.69
CA ASN A 33 15.97 -13.31 10.49
C ASN A 33 16.64 -13.58 9.15
N TYR A 34 17.01 -12.48 8.50
CA TYR A 34 17.59 -12.45 7.16
C TYR A 34 18.79 -11.53 7.13
N GLU A 35 19.82 -11.98 6.43
CA GLU A 35 20.86 -11.10 5.92
C GLU A 35 20.55 -10.76 4.46
N ILE A 36 20.53 -9.48 4.12
CA ILE A 36 20.19 -8.99 2.79
C ILE A 36 21.46 -8.43 2.16
N SER A 37 21.84 -8.97 1.01
CA SER A 37 22.90 -8.42 0.17
C SER A 37 22.28 -7.53 -0.90
N SER A 38 22.62 -6.24 -0.89
CA SER A 38 22.15 -5.26 -1.88
C SER A 38 23.09 -5.19 -3.09
N TYR A 39 22.59 -4.70 -4.23
CA TYR A 39 23.37 -4.59 -5.47
C TYR A 39 24.63 -3.71 -5.34
N ASP A 40 24.62 -2.75 -4.41
CA ASP A 40 25.73 -1.84 -4.12
C ASP A 40 26.83 -2.48 -3.24
N GLY A 41 26.67 -3.75 -2.89
CA GLY A 41 27.59 -4.50 -2.03
C GLY A 41 27.37 -4.29 -0.54
N SER A 42 26.42 -3.45 -0.14
CA SER A 42 26.06 -3.27 1.26
C SER A 42 25.24 -4.46 1.79
N ARG A 43 25.32 -4.68 3.10
CA ARG A 43 24.63 -5.79 3.79
C ARG A 43 23.75 -5.24 4.90
N TYR A 44 22.53 -5.77 5.00
CA TYR A 44 21.57 -5.39 6.02
C TYR A 44 21.03 -6.62 6.74
N VAL A 45 20.60 -6.43 7.98
CA VAL A 45 19.89 -7.46 8.74
C VAL A 45 18.43 -7.07 8.85
N VAL A 46 17.53 -8.00 8.58
CA VAL A 46 16.08 -7.85 8.68
C VAL A 46 15.57 -8.86 9.70
N ASN A 47 14.73 -8.39 10.62
CA ASN A 47 13.95 -9.25 11.51
C ASN A 47 12.46 -9.06 11.22
N LEU A 48 11.85 -10.07 10.62
CA LEU A 48 10.44 -10.10 10.23
C LEU A 48 9.48 -10.26 11.42
N GLN A 49 9.93 -10.74 12.58
CA GLN A 49 9.07 -10.85 13.76
C GLN A 49 8.97 -9.52 14.51
N GLN A 50 10.07 -8.76 14.53
CA GLN A 50 10.18 -7.46 15.19
C GLN A 50 9.87 -6.29 14.26
N HIS A 51 9.67 -6.56 12.97
CA HIS A 51 9.42 -5.55 11.93
C HIS A 51 10.56 -4.52 11.85
N THR A 52 11.81 -4.99 11.87
CA THR A 52 13.00 -4.11 11.88
C THR A 52 13.96 -4.40 10.74
N CYS A 53 14.74 -3.38 10.38
CA CYS A 53 15.84 -3.52 9.43
C CYS A 53 17.00 -2.61 9.83
N THR A 54 18.25 -3.06 9.67
CA THR A 54 19.42 -2.22 9.99
C THR A 54 19.54 -0.96 9.12
N CYS A 55 18.81 -0.87 8.01
CA CYS A 55 18.68 0.39 7.26
C CYS A 55 17.77 1.44 7.95
N ARG A 56 17.12 1.07 9.06
CA ARG A 56 16.24 1.88 9.93
C ARG A 56 14.97 2.44 9.32
N LYS A 57 14.78 2.31 8.00
CA LYS A 57 13.57 2.79 7.33
C LYS A 57 12.31 2.13 7.88
N TRP A 58 12.32 0.82 8.11
CA TRP A 58 11.16 0.12 8.65
C TRP A 58 10.89 0.54 10.11
N ASP A 59 11.93 0.59 10.94
CA ASP A 59 11.85 1.01 12.33
C ASP A 59 11.26 2.43 12.49
N LEU A 60 11.61 3.35 11.58
CA LEU A 60 11.18 4.74 11.62
C LEU A 60 9.80 4.98 11.02
N THR A 61 9.44 4.24 9.97
CA THR A 61 8.21 4.49 9.22
C THR A 61 7.10 3.50 9.55
N GLY A 62 7.42 2.34 10.12
CA GLY A 62 6.47 1.23 10.24
C GLY A 62 6.09 0.58 8.90
N ILE A 63 6.75 0.93 7.80
CA ILE A 63 6.52 0.37 6.46
C ILE A 63 7.75 -0.46 6.07
N PRO A 64 7.60 -1.71 5.60
CA PRO A 64 8.74 -2.50 5.19
C PRO A 64 9.52 -1.79 4.07
N CYS A 65 10.83 -1.65 4.27
CA CYS A 65 11.75 -1.15 3.25
C CYS A 65 11.99 -2.20 2.16
N ASN A 66 12.69 -1.85 1.07
CA ASN A 66 13.04 -2.80 0.00
C ASN A 66 13.78 -4.06 0.51
N HIS A 67 14.64 -3.92 1.53
CA HIS A 67 15.29 -5.08 2.17
C HIS A 67 14.28 -5.96 2.92
N GLY A 68 13.35 -5.33 3.65
CA GLY A 68 12.26 -6.02 4.35
C GLY A 68 11.34 -6.75 3.38
N MET A 69 10.98 -6.09 2.27
CA MET A 69 10.19 -6.67 1.19
C MET A 69 10.87 -7.89 0.57
N SER A 70 12.18 -7.82 0.33
CA SER A 70 12.95 -8.97 -0.18
C SER A 70 12.84 -10.19 0.74
N ALA A 71 12.96 -9.99 2.06
CA ALA A 71 12.76 -11.06 3.04
C ALA A 71 11.32 -11.60 3.06
N ILE A 72 10.31 -10.71 3.09
CA ILE A 72 8.88 -11.08 3.08
C ILE A 72 8.54 -11.91 1.84
N CYS A 73 8.90 -11.41 0.65
CA CYS A 73 8.65 -12.08 -0.63
C CYS A 73 9.36 -13.43 -0.71
N SER A 74 10.56 -13.57 -0.12
CA SER A 74 11.29 -14.85 -0.09
C SER A 74 10.55 -15.95 0.67
N GLN A 75 9.69 -15.60 1.64
CA GLN A 75 8.82 -16.55 2.35
C GLN A 75 7.42 -16.66 1.74
N SER A 76 7.14 -15.95 0.64
CA SER A 76 5.77 -15.84 0.09
C SER A 76 4.74 -15.36 1.11
N LEU A 77 5.18 -14.48 2.02
CA LEU A 77 4.31 -13.81 2.97
C LEU A 77 3.69 -12.57 2.33
N GLU A 78 2.53 -12.17 2.82
CA GLU A 78 1.78 -11.05 2.27
C GLU A 78 2.33 -9.71 2.82
N PRO A 79 2.85 -8.79 1.98
CA PRO A 79 3.50 -7.57 2.46
C PRO A 79 2.64 -6.63 3.28
N GLN A 80 1.32 -6.57 3.05
CA GLN A 80 0.47 -5.64 3.80
C GLN A 80 0.30 -6.05 5.26
N ASP A 81 0.50 -7.33 5.62
CA ASP A 81 0.48 -7.82 7.01
C ASP A 81 1.65 -7.24 7.86
N PHE A 82 2.69 -6.76 7.19
CA PHE A 82 3.91 -6.22 7.80
C PHE A 82 3.92 -4.68 7.89
N VAL A 83 2.87 -4.03 7.38
CA VAL A 83 2.67 -2.58 7.49
C VAL A 83 2.06 -2.25 8.85
N ASN A 84 2.55 -1.18 9.49
CA ASN A 84 2.01 -0.75 10.77
C ASN A 84 0.49 -0.47 10.69
N PRO A 85 -0.33 -1.00 11.63
CA PRO A 85 -1.77 -0.80 11.65
C PRO A 85 -2.23 0.67 11.66
N CYS A 86 -1.37 1.62 12.03
CA CYS A 86 -1.68 3.06 11.96
C CYS A 86 -1.99 3.56 10.54
N TYR A 87 -1.61 2.78 9.51
CA TYR A 87 -1.88 3.07 8.10
C TYR A 87 -3.11 2.36 7.53
N SER A 88 -3.91 1.68 8.37
CA SER A 88 -5.18 1.14 7.90
C SER A 88 -6.21 2.24 7.72
N VAL A 89 -7.09 2.07 6.72
CA VAL A 89 -8.23 2.97 6.50
C VAL A 89 -9.14 3.00 7.74
N GLU A 90 -9.27 1.88 8.43
CA GLU A 90 -9.99 1.78 9.70
C GLU A 90 -9.39 2.71 10.77
N THR A 91 -8.08 2.64 11.01
CA THR A 91 -7.41 3.51 12.00
C THR A 91 -7.52 4.97 11.59
N PHE A 92 -7.39 5.26 10.29
CA PHE A 92 -7.59 6.61 9.78
C PHE A 92 -9.01 7.12 10.10
N LEU A 93 -10.04 6.36 9.75
CA LEU A 93 -11.43 6.73 10.01
C LEU A 93 -11.71 6.91 11.50
N GLU A 94 -11.19 6.01 12.33
CA GLU A 94 -11.34 6.06 13.78
C GLU A 94 -10.67 7.29 14.41
N VAL A 95 -9.49 7.68 13.93
CA VAL A 95 -8.78 8.88 14.42
C VAL A 95 -9.52 10.16 14.03
N TYR A 96 -10.08 10.21 12.83
CA TYR A 96 -10.72 11.41 12.30
C TYR A 96 -12.24 11.47 12.52
N LYS A 97 -12.87 10.41 13.07
CA LYS A 97 -14.33 10.33 13.27
C LYS A 97 -14.93 11.50 14.03
N HIS A 98 -14.13 12.12 14.91
CA HIS A 98 -14.52 13.30 15.65
C HIS A 98 -14.04 14.54 14.93
N ALA A 99 -14.93 15.52 14.76
CA ALA A 99 -14.57 16.80 14.18
C ALA A 99 -13.36 17.40 14.91
N ILE A 100 -12.24 17.56 14.20
CA ILE A 100 -11.17 18.45 14.64
C ILE A 100 -11.73 19.85 14.47
N LEU A 101 -12.48 20.30 15.47
CA LEU A 101 -12.95 21.67 15.54
C LEU A 101 -11.70 22.53 15.63
N GLN A 102 -11.43 23.30 14.56
CA GLN A 102 -10.50 24.40 14.67
C GLN A 102 -10.92 25.22 15.89
N SER A 103 -10.00 25.47 16.81
CA SER A 103 -10.22 26.46 17.86
C SER A 103 -10.37 27.81 17.18
N MET A 104 -11.57 28.09 16.67
CA MET A 104 -11.97 29.37 16.17
C MET A 104 -11.81 30.34 17.33
N GLY A 105 -10.87 31.28 17.19
CA GLY A 105 -10.74 32.41 18.10
C GLY A 105 -12.09 33.07 18.31
N HIS A 106 -12.30 33.53 19.54
CA HIS A 106 -13.52 34.14 20.07
C HIS A 106 -14.31 34.93 19.02
N SER A 107 -15.62 34.62 18.97
CA SER A 107 -16.69 35.22 18.14
C SER A 107 -16.75 34.72 16.70
N TYR A 108 -17.64 33.76 16.42
CA TYR A 108 -18.81 33.88 15.55
C TYR A 108 -19.68 32.61 15.77
N GLY A 109 -21.01 32.78 15.89
CA GLY A 109 -21.96 31.81 16.45
C GLY A 109 -22.15 30.48 15.70
N PRO A 110 -23.09 29.61 16.17
CA PRO A 110 -23.06 28.18 15.89
C PRO A 110 -23.51 27.90 14.46
N LYS A 111 -22.55 27.71 13.56
CA LYS A 111 -22.79 26.92 12.35
C LYS A 111 -22.39 25.50 12.67
N GLN A 112 -23.40 24.65 12.93
CA GLN A 112 -23.19 23.21 12.94
C GLN A 112 -22.71 22.81 11.55
N VAL A 113 -21.41 22.56 11.41
CA VAL A 113 -20.84 21.95 10.20
C VAL A 113 -21.10 20.46 10.27
N SER A 114 -22.32 20.08 9.90
CA SER A 114 -22.71 18.70 9.62
C SER A 114 -22.20 18.29 8.24
N PHE A 115 -20.88 18.25 8.08
CA PHE A 115 -20.29 17.55 6.94
C PHE A 115 -18.91 17.10 7.36
N HIS A 116 -18.75 15.80 7.60
CA HIS A 116 -17.45 15.19 7.80
C HIS A 116 -16.77 15.18 6.42
N PRO A 117 -15.79 16.07 6.12
CA PRO A 117 -15.30 16.26 4.76
C PRO A 117 -14.68 14.99 4.16
N TYR A 118 -14.31 14.04 5.01
CA TYR A 118 -13.65 12.79 4.62
C TYR A 118 -14.58 11.68 4.14
N LEU A 119 -15.86 11.67 4.50
CA LEU A 119 -16.79 10.64 4.01
C LEU A 119 -17.00 10.77 2.49
N GLN A 120 -16.95 12.00 1.99
CA GLN A 120 -17.08 12.31 0.56
C GLN A 120 -15.90 11.81 -0.27
N ILE A 121 -14.67 11.84 0.29
CA ILE A 121 -13.45 11.37 -0.38
C ILE A 121 -13.46 9.85 -0.55
N LEU A 122 -14.04 9.11 0.39
CA LEU A 122 -14.10 7.65 0.32
C LEU A 122 -15.12 7.15 -0.71
N GLU A 123 -16.20 7.91 -0.93
CA GLU A 123 -17.17 7.64 -2.00
C GLU A 123 -16.51 7.89 -3.37
N GLU A 124 -15.76 8.98 -3.53
CA GLU A 124 -14.99 9.29 -4.74
C GLU A 124 -13.93 8.20 -5.06
N ASP A 125 -13.16 7.73 -4.06
CA ASP A 125 -12.16 6.65 -4.23
C ASP A 125 -12.81 5.30 -4.64
N GLN A 126 -14.07 5.04 -4.24
CA GLN A 126 -14.81 3.85 -4.64
C GLN A 126 -15.28 3.96 -6.10
N GLU A 127 -15.78 5.12 -6.50
CA GLU A 127 -16.17 5.40 -7.89
C GLU A 127 -14.97 5.30 -8.85
N ASP A 128 -13.81 5.82 -8.44
CA ASP A 128 -12.56 5.72 -9.21
C ASP A 128 -12.08 4.27 -9.38
N HIS A 129 -12.17 3.45 -8.32
CA HIS A 129 -11.78 2.05 -8.41
C HIS A 129 -12.70 1.26 -9.34
N GLN A 130 -14.01 1.50 -9.27
CA GLN A 130 -15.01 0.87 -10.14
C GLN A 130 -14.86 1.33 -11.59
N GLY A 131 -14.57 2.61 -11.82
CA GLY A 131 -14.24 3.14 -13.15
C GLY A 131 -13.00 2.48 -13.75
N GLN A 132 -11.96 2.21 -12.96
CA GLN A 132 -10.76 1.49 -13.42
C GLN A 132 -11.04 0.04 -13.80
N GLU A 133 -11.90 -0.66 -13.07
CA GLU A 133 -12.32 -2.02 -13.42
C GLU A 133 -13.11 -2.06 -14.73
N GLU A 134 -14.05 -1.13 -14.92
CA GLU A 134 -14.83 -1.01 -16.16
C GLU A 134 -13.94 -0.69 -17.37
N LEU A 135 -12.98 0.23 -17.22
CA LEU A 135 -11.96 0.55 -18.22
C LEU A 135 -11.09 -0.66 -18.56
N SER A 136 -10.68 -1.45 -17.56
CA SER A 136 -9.93 -2.69 -17.76
C SER A 136 -10.73 -3.71 -18.58
N MET A 137 -12.00 -3.93 -18.23
CA MET A 137 -12.90 -4.84 -18.94
C MET A 137 -13.15 -4.37 -20.39
N MET A 138 -13.32 -3.07 -20.61
CA MET A 138 -13.53 -2.51 -21.95
C MET A 138 -12.27 -2.62 -22.82
N ASN A 139 -11.08 -2.41 -22.25
CA ASN A 139 -9.81 -2.59 -22.95
C ASN A 139 -9.53 -4.05 -23.31
N GLN A 140 -9.88 -5.01 -22.45
CA GLN A 140 -9.78 -6.44 -22.77
C GLN A 140 -10.73 -6.83 -23.91
N SER A 141 -11.99 -6.38 -23.88
CA SER A 141 -12.96 -6.64 -24.96
C SER A 141 -12.51 -6.08 -26.31
N THR A 142 -11.96 -4.85 -26.32
CA THR A 142 -11.45 -4.24 -27.57
C THR A 142 -10.18 -4.90 -28.10
N LYS A 143 -9.34 -5.47 -27.23
CA LYS A 143 -8.18 -6.27 -27.60
C LYS A 143 -8.61 -7.58 -28.27
N GLU A 144 -9.55 -8.31 -27.67
CA GLU A 144 -10.07 -9.56 -28.24
C GLU A 144 -10.81 -9.37 -29.57
N ARG A 145 -11.42 -8.21 -29.79
CA ARG A 145 -12.03 -7.86 -31.09
C ARG A 145 -10.96 -7.62 -32.15
N ARG A 146 -9.91 -6.87 -31.83
CA ARG A 146 -8.74 -6.68 -32.70
C ARG A 146 -8.06 -8.00 -33.04
N ASP A 147 -7.80 -8.85 -32.05
CA ASP A 147 -7.17 -10.17 -32.26
C ASP A 147 -8.04 -11.11 -33.13
N ARG A 148 -9.37 -10.99 -33.06
CA ARG A 148 -10.32 -11.73 -33.93
C ARG A 148 -10.31 -11.20 -35.37
N GLU A 149 -10.16 -9.90 -35.54
CA GLU A 149 -10.14 -9.24 -36.86
C GLU A 149 -8.80 -9.46 -37.58
N ASP A 150 -7.69 -9.45 -36.84
CA ASP A 150 -6.36 -9.81 -37.35
C ASP A 150 -6.28 -11.28 -37.79
N LYS A 151 -6.93 -12.19 -37.06
CA LYS A 151 -7.08 -13.59 -37.48
C LYS A 151 -7.95 -13.76 -38.72
N ARG A 152 -8.92 -12.86 -38.94
CA ARG A 152 -9.81 -12.88 -40.10
C ARG A 152 -9.15 -12.33 -41.37
N ASN A 153 -8.23 -11.37 -41.23
CA ASN A 153 -7.52 -10.72 -42.34
C ASN A 153 -6.25 -11.47 -42.80
N ASN A 154 -5.88 -12.57 -42.13
CA ASN A 154 -4.67 -13.36 -42.41
C ASN A 154 -4.98 -14.78 -42.94
N LEU A 155 -6.17 -14.95 -43.52
CA LEU A 155 -6.73 -16.10 -44.25
C LEU A 155 -7.10 -15.66 -45.66
#